data_AF-A0A843F1A5-F1
#
_entry.id   AF-A0A843F1A5-F1
#
_cell.length_a   1.000
_cell.length_b   1.000
_cell.length_c   1.000
_cell.angle_alpha   90.00
_cell.angle_beta   90.00
_cell.angle_gamma   90.00
#
_symmetry.space_group_name_H-M   'P 1'
#
loop_
_entity.id
_entity.type
_entity.pdbx_description
1 polymer ?
#
loop_
_entity_poly.entity_id
_entity_poly.type
_entity_poly.pdbx_seq_one_letter_code
_entity_poly.pdbx_strand_id
1 'polypeptide(L)'
;MNAKAIAIGVKVASYVEKHGAFPSSITLDNVKYNYGTFNTILADGVVNAKSVLKHKTYNNAPSPTGDKINKTLTRNEYLKLAKEIVEFSNKNKRSPNYAVYQKYKIRPKVFGYGLAKIARFYDKNARLPNTCEFNSNVFKSKSSAPTIKANDAWNYFVKKTGFKGNTIDEVLAYVRKHGKYQFYFDGHKTNKQVTDAMAANCTDWLQWLINIAEALGYNWKCLHVYCTKSKCGHVRGQFKHPKHTGGNWINRDPAAVSDGGSLTSIWCSGGKLLATNPSWFMETLRK
;
A
#
# COMPACT_ATOMS: atom_id res chain seq x y z
N MET A 1 -15.50 -6.69 -27.29
CA MET A 1 -15.19 -5.87 -26.11
C MET A 1 -14.47 -4.64 -26.62
N ASN A 2 -14.68 -3.46 -26.03
CA ASN A 2 -13.95 -2.26 -26.45
C ASN A 2 -12.42 -2.46 -26.30
N ALA A 3 -11.64 -2.01 -27.28
CA ALA A 3 -10.19 -2.18 -27.32
C ALA A 3 -9.47 -1.64 -26.07
N LYS A 4 -9.97 -0.54 -25.49
CA LYS A 4 -9.42 0.01 -24.25
C LYS A 4 -9.62 -0.94 -23.07
N ALA A 5 -10.80 -1.52 -22.91
CA ALA A 5 -11.07 -2.49 -21.85
C ALA A 5 -10.23 -3.76 -22.03
N ILE A 6 -10.05 -4.22 -23.28
CA ILE A 6 -9.16 -5.34 -23.61
C ILE A 6 -7.72 -5.04 -23.19
N ALA A 7 -7.15 -3.92 -23.63
CA ALA A 7 -5.77 -3.56 -23.34
C ALA A 7 -5.51 -3.39 -21.84
N ILE A 8 -6.45 -2.78 -21.12
CA ILE A 8 -6.43 -2.68 -19.66
C ILE A 8 -6.47 -4.08 -19.02
N GLY A 9 -7.37 -4.95 -19.50
CA GLY A 9 -7.55 -6.30 -18.98
C GLY A 9 -6.30 -7.15 -19.11
N VAL A 10 -5.66 -7.12 -20.29
CA VAL A 10 -4.39 -7.80 -20.54
C VAL A 10 -3.32 -7.30 -19.57
N LYS A 11 -3.12 -5.97 -19.47
CA LYS A 11 -2.11 -5.38 -18.57
C LYS A 11 -2.35 -5.73 -17.11
N VAL A 12 -3.58 -5.59 -16.62
CA VAL A 12 -3.91 -5.86 -15.21
C VAL A 12 -3.78 -7.34 -14.89
N ALA A 13 -4.28 -8.24 -15.74
CA ALA A 13 -4.19 -9.68 -15.50
C ALA A 13 -2.73 -10.14 -15.44
N SER A 14 -1.92 -9.74 -16.43
CA SER A 14 -0.48 -10.08 -16.46
C SER A 14 0.28 -9.49 -15.27
N TYR A 15 -0.04 -8.27 -14.83
CA TYR A 15 0.57 -7.67 -13.65
C TYR A 15 0.25 -8.47 -12.38
N VAL A 16 -1.02 -8.83 -12.17
CA VAL A 16 -1.45 -9.59 -10.99
C VAL A 16 -0.78 -10.96 -10.94
N GLU A 17 -0.72 -11.67 -12.06
CA GLU A 17 -0.08 -12.98 -12.15
C GLU A 17 1.43 -12.91 -11.92
N LYS A 18 2.09 -11.90 -12.50
CA LYS A 18 3.54 -11.70 -12.35
C LYS A 18 3.92 -11.29 -10.92
N HIS A 19 3.17 -10.38 -10.31
CA HIS A 19 3.56 -9.74 -9.05
C HIS A 19 2.85 -10.30 -7.82
N GLY A 20 1.71 -10.98 -7.99
CA GLY A 20 0.81 -11.34 -6.90
C GLY A 20 0.21 -10.12 -6.20
N ALA A 21 0.13 -8.98 -6.90
CA ALA A 21 -0.32 -7.70 -6.39
C ALA A 21 -1.21 -6.99 -7.40
N PHE A 22 -2.15 -6.17 -6.93
CA PHE A 22 -3.02 -5.39 -7.81
C PHE A 22 -2.39 -4.03 -8.13
N PRO A 23 -2.34 -3.59 -9.41
CA PRO A 23 -1.75 -2.32 -9.76
C PRO A 23 -2.55 -1.16 -9.15
N SER A 24 -1.88 -0.17 -8.58
CA SER A 24 -2.51 1.06 -8.07
C SER A 24 -2.98 1.99 -9.19
N SER A 25 -2.30 1.90 -10.34
CA SER A 25 -2.61 2.59 -11.58
C SER A 25 -2.00 1.85 -12.77
N ILE A 26 -2.45 2.18 -13.97
CA ILE A 26 -1.86 1.72 -15.24
C ILE A 26 -1.70 2.89 -16.19
N THR A 27 -0.77 2.79 -17.12
CA THR A 27 -0.60 3.78 -18.20
C THR A 27 -0.96 3.15 -19.55
N LEU A 28 -1.78 3.86 -20.32
CA LEU A 28 -2.17 3.51 -21.69
C LEU A 28 -2.22 4.81 -22.51
N ASP A 29 -1.57 4.83 -23.67
CA ASP A 29 -1.49 6.00 -24.57
C ASP A 29 -1.09 7.29 -23.85
N ASN A 30 -0.05 7.21 -23.01
CA ASN A 30 0.44 8.30 -22.14
C ASN A 30 -0.57 8.85 -21.11
N VAL A 31 -1.73 8.20 -20.95
CA VAL A 31 -2.71 8.54 -19.92
C VAL A 31 -2.60 7.56 -18.75
N LYS A 32 -2.45 8.10 -17.54
CA LYS A 32 -2.43 7.33 -16.29
C LYS A 32 -3.83 7.17 -15.74
N TYR A 33 -4.26 5.93 -15.55
CA TYR A 33 -5.56 5.57 -15.01
C TYR A 33 -5.38 4.98 -13.60
N ASN A 34 -6.05 5.56 -12.61
CA ASN A 34 -6.13 4.97 -11.27
C ASN A 34 -7.00 3.69 -11.26
N TYR A 35 -6.92 2.89 -10.20
CA TYR A 35 -7.68 1.64 -10.14
C TYR A 35 -9.19 1.82 -10.10
N GLY A 36 -9.68 2.93 -9.53
CA GLY A 36 -11.10 3.26 -9.61
C GLY A 36 -11.59 3.35 -11.04
N THR A 37 -10.84 4.04 -11.88
CA THR A 37 -11.16 4.27 -13.29
C THR A 37 -11.02 3.01 -14.11
N PHE A 38 -9.88 2.31 -14.02
CA PHE A 38 -9.68 1.14 -14.87
C PHE A 38 -10.57 -0.05 -14.47
N ASN A 39 -10.96 -0.18 -13.19
CA ASN A 39 -11.94 -1.19 -12.77
C ASN A 39 -13.32 -0.94 -13.39
N THR A 40 -13.76 0.33 -13.44
CA THR A 40 -15.03 0.68 -14.07
C THR A 40 -14.98 0.47 -15.58
N ILE A 41 -13.86 0.78 -16.24
CA ILE A 41 -13.66 0.49 -17.67
C ILE A 41 -13.75 -1.02 -17.94
N LEU A 42 -13.13 -1.85 -17.09
CA LEU A 42 -13.22 -3.30 -17.21
C LEU A 42 -14.66 -3.79 -17.03
N ALA A 43 -15.36 -3.31 -15.99
CA ALA A 43 -16.74 -3.69 -15.74
C ALA A 43 -17.66 -3.29 -16.90
N ASP A 44 -17.52 -2.06 -17.42
CA ASP A 44 -18.31 -1.60 -18.56
C ASP A 44 -17.96 -2.38 -19.83
N GLY A 45 -16.68 -2.71 -20.07
CA GLY A 45 -16.29 -3.57 -21.19
C GLY A 45 -16.91 -4.97 -21.13
N VAL A 46 -17.13 -5.52 -19.93
CA VAL A 46 -17.80 -6.81 -19.72
C VAL A 46 -19.31 -6.70 -19.98
N VAL A 47 -19.96 -5.62 -19.52
CA VAL A 47 -21.41 -5.38 -19.71
C VAL A 47 -21.73 -5.00 -21.17
N ASN A 48 -20.97 -4.06 -21.72
CA ASN A 48 -21.19 -3.41 -23.01
C ASN A 48 -20.10 -3.77 -24.00
N ALA A 49 -19.86 -5.07 -24.22
CA ALA A 49 -18.74 -5.55 -25.04
C ALA A 49 -18.69 -4.97 -26.47
N LYS A 50 -19.73 -4.31 -26.99
CA LYS A 50 -19.75 -3.73 -28.34
C LYS A 50 -19.82 -2.20 -28.38
N SER A 51 -19.85 -1.51 -27.23
CA SER A 51 -20.07 -0.05 -27.17
C SER A 51 -18.77 0.75 -27.01
N VAL A 52 -18.79 2.01 -27.49
CA VAL A 52 -17.69 2.96 -27.27
C VAL A 52 -17.77 3.49 -25.83
N LEU A 53 -16.68 3.34 -25.07
CA LEU A 53 -16.58 3.89 -23.72
C LEU A 53 -16.41 5.41 -23.77
N LYS A 54 -17.38 6.15 -23.23
CA LYS A 54 -17.19 7.59 -22.96
C LYS A 54 -16.10 7.75 -21.91
N HIS A 55 -15.12 8.63 -22.16
CA HIS A 55 -14.04 8.87 -21.21
C HIS A 55 -14.63 9.46 -19.93
N LYS A 56 -14.57 8.68 -18.85
CA LYS A 56 -14.99 9.08 -17.51
C LYS A 56 -13.91 8.64 -16.52
N THR A 57 -13.49 9.56 -15.68
CA THR A 57 -12.57 9.28 -14.57
C THR A 57 -13.36 8.99 -13.31
N TYR A 58 -12.89 8.03 -12.52
CA TYR A 58 -13.51 7.63 -11.26
C TYR A 58 -12.45 7.63 -10.16
N ASN A 59 -12.85 8.05 -8.95
CA ASN A 59 -11.98 7.98 -7.79
C ASN A 59 -11.80 6.53 -7.30
N ASN A 60 -10.69 6.29 -6.63
CA ASN A 60 -10.45 5.03 -5.93
C ASN A 60 -11.50 4.83 -4.82
N ALA A 61 -11.72 3.58 -4.42
CA ALA A 61 -12.54 3.28 -3.26
C ALA A 61 -11.86 3.84 -1.99
N PRO A 62 -12.55 4.64 -1.16
CA PRO A 62 -11.95 5.27 0.03
C PRO A 62 -11.63 4.26 1.13
N SER A 63 -12.45 3.21 1.29
CA SER A 63 -12.29 2.21 2.35
C SER A 63 -12.54 0.80 1.80
N PRO A 64 -11.67 0.28 0.92
CA PRO A 64 -11.86 -1.01 0.28
C PRO A 64 -11.78 -2.13 1.32
N THR A 65 -12.77 -3.02 1.33
CA THR A 65 -12.85 -4.17 2.23
C THR A 65 -13.44 -5.37 1.50
N GLY A 66 -13.33 -6.58 2.07
CA GLY A 66 -13.95 -7.76 1.51
C GLY A 66 -13.41 -9.05 2.10
N ASP A 67 -14.12 -10.13 1.83
CA ASP A 67 -13.84 -11.47 2.33
C ASP A 67 -12.69 -12.12 1.55
N LYS A 68 -12.08 -13.14 2.17
CA LYS A 68 -11.28 -14.11 1.42
C LYS A 68 -12.24 -14.95 0.57
N ILE A 69 -12.11 -14.85 -0.74
CA ILE A 69 -12.95 -15.54 -1.71
C ILE A 69 -12.08 -16.32 -2.69
N ASN A 70 -12.52 -17.54 -3.01
CA ASN A 70 -12.05 -18.32 -4.16
C ASN A 70 -13.30 -18.98 -4.77
N LYS A 71 -13.94 -18.29 -5.72
CA LYS A 71 -15.22 -18.71 -6.30
C LYS A 71 -15.21 -18.52 -7.81
N THR A 72 -15.80 -19.47 -8.51
CA THR A 72 -16.06 -19.38 -9.95
C THR A 72 -17.46 -18.87 -10.17
N LEU A 73 -17.59 -17.74 -10.84
CA LEU A 73 -18.86 -17.14 -11.21
C LEU A 73 -19.22 -17.57 -12.63
N THR A 74 -20.48 -17.92 -12.86
CA THR A 74 -21.06 -18.11 -14.19
C THR A 74 -21.17 -16.78 -14.94
N ARG A 75 -21.40 -16.88 -16.25
CA ARG A 75 -21.62 -15.73 -17.13
C ARG A 75 -22.66 -14.76 -16.61
N ASN A 76 -23.82 -15.25 -16.20
CA ASN A 76 -24.89 -14.41 -15.70
C ASN A 76 -24.51 -13.72 -14.39
N GLU A 77 -23.77 -14.41 -13.51
CA GLU A 77 -23.35 -13.87 -12.21
C GLU A 77 -22.30 -12.78 -12.34
N TYR A 78 -21.24 -12.99 -13.14
CA TYR A 78 -20.23 -11.94 -13.30
C TYR A 78 -20.76 -10.75 -14.12
N LEU A 79 -21.72 -10.96 -15.04
CA LEU A 79 -22.38 -9.86 -15.77
C LEU A 79 -23.22 -9.01 -14.83
N LYS A 80 -23.98 -9.64 -13.92
CA LYS A 80 -24.72 -8.95 -12.86
C LYS A 80 -23.77 -8.13 -11.97
N LEU A 81 -22.70 -8.76 -11.48
CA LEU A 81 -21.68 -8.09 -10.66
C LEU A 81 -21.07 -6.87 -11.38
N ALA A 82 -20.72 -7.02 -12.67
CA ALA A 82 -20.15 -5.95 -13.47
C ALA A 82 -21.14 -4.78 -13.66
N LYS A 83 -22.42 -5.08 -13.91
CA LYS A 83 -23.48 -4.08 -14.03
C LYS A 83 -23.63 -3.25 -12.75
N GLU A 84 -23.67 -3.90 -11.58
CA GLU A 84 -23.76 -3.22 -10.28
C GLU A 84 -22.54 -2.31 -10.03
N ILE A 85 -21.34 -2.76 -10.41
CA ILE A 85 -20.11 -1.95 -10.31
C ILE A 85 -20.20 -0.68 -11.19
N VAL A 86 -20.70 -0.82 -12.42
CA VAL A 86 -20.87 0.31 -13.35
C VAL A 86 -21.90 1.30 -12.83
N GLU A 87 -23.07 0.83 -12.38
CA GLU A 87 -24.12 1.65 -11.81
C GLU A 87 -23.63 2.41 -10.57
N PHE A 88 -22.96 1.70 -9.65
CA PHE A 88 -22.35 2.32 -8.47
C PHE A 88 -21.34 3.40 -8.86
N SER A 89 -20.44 3.09 -9.80
CA SER A 89 -19.37 4.02 -10.21
C SER A 89 -19.94 5.27 -10.88
N ASN A 90 -20.94 5.11 -11.75
CA ASN A 90 -21.62 6.22 -12.40
C ASN A 90 -22.32 7.14 -11.39
N LYS A 91 -22.98 6.56 -10.38
CA LYS A 91 -23.69 7.29 -9.32
C LYS A 91 -22.73 8.01 -8.38
N ASN A 92 -21.69 7.32 -7.90
CA ASN A 92 -20.83 7.80 -6.81
C ASN A 92 -19.50 8.43 -7.28
N LYS A 93 -19.23 8.42 -8.58
CA LYS A 93 -17.96 8.89 -9.20
C LYS A 93 -16.71 8.22 -8.61
N ARG A 94 -16.85 6.99 -8.13
CA ARG A 94 -15.77 6.20 -7.52
C ARG A 94 -16.03 4.71 -7.60
N SER A 95 -14.98 3.90 -7.51
CA SER A 95 -15.13 2.46 -7.32
C SER A 95 -15.85 2.13 -6.00
N PRO A 96 -16.68 1.07 -5.97
CA PRO A 96 -17.26 0.59 -4.71
C PRO A 96 -16.18 0.10 -3.75
N ASN A 97 -16.48 0.12 -2.44
CA ASN A 97 -15.61 -0.45 -1.41
C ASN A 97 -15.58 -1.98 -1.45
N TYR A 98 -16.65 -2.59 -1.96
CA TYR A 98 -16.80 -4.01 -2.28
C TYR A 98 -17.97 -4.18 -3.25
N ALA A 99 -17.96 -5.25 -4.04
CA ALA A 99 -19.13 -5.75 -4.75
C ALA A 99 -19.72 -6.93 -3.98
N VAL A 100 -21.00 -7.25 -4.14
CA VAL A 100 -21.66 -8.34 -3.41
C VAL A 100 -21.91 -9.51 -4.35
N TYR A 101 -21.52 -10.71 -3.91
CA TYR A 101 -21.85 -11.96 -4.58
C TYR A 101 -22.37 -12.94 -3.54
N GLN A 102 -23.68 -13.23 -3.58
CA GLN A 102 -24.37 -14.00 -2.53
C GLN A 102 -24.08 -13.37 -1.16
N LYS A 103 -23.49 -14.13 -0.22
CA LYS A 103 -23.08 -13.63 1.11
C LYS A 103 -21.68 -13.00 1.14
N TYR A 104 -20.93 -13.03 0.04
CA TYR A 104 -19.53 -12.60 -0.01
C TYR A 104 -19.38 -11.14 -0.44
N LYS A 105 -18.51 -10.41 0.25
CA LYS A 105 -18.03 -9.08 -0.15
C LYS A 105 -16.75 -9.23 -0.96
N ILE A 106 -16.80 -8.95 -2.26
CA ILE A 106 -15.65 -9.00 -3.16
C ILE A 106 -14.97 -7.63 -3.18
N ARG A 107 -13.75 -7.53 -2.65
CA ARG A 107 -12.96 -6.28 -2.64
C ARG A 107 -12.53 -5.83 -4.06
N PRO A 108 -12.23 -4.53 -4.28
CA PRO A 108 -11.89 -3.99 -5.60
C PRO A 108 -10.74 -4.63 -6.35
N LYS A 109 -9.71 -5.04 -5.63
CA LYS A 109 -8.58 -5.76 -6.21
C LYS A 109 -9.02 -7.11 -6.80
N VAL A 110 -9.95 -7.81 -6.13
CA VAL A 110 -10.42 -9.13 -6.54
C VAL A 110 -11.39 -9.04 -7.71
N PHE A 111 -12.42 -8.18 -7.64
CA PHE A 111 -13.30 -8.04 -8.79
C PHE A 111 -12.58 -7.45 -10.00
N GLY A 112 -11.65 -6.52 -9.79
CA GLY A 112 -10.86 -5.93 -10.86
C GLY A 112 -10.04 -6.98 -11.60
N TYR A 113 -9.42 -7.91 -10.87
CA TYR A 113 -8.68 -9.02 -11.48
C TYR A 113 -9.60 -10.03 -12.18
N GLY A 114 -10.74 -10.38 -11.59
CA GLY A 114 -11.73 -11.24 -12.26
C GLY A 114 -12.21 -10.63 -13.59
N LEU A 115 -12.54 -9.34 -13.60
CA LEU A 115 -12.94 -8.62 -14.82
C LEU A 115 -11.78 -8.52 -15.84
N ALA A 116 -10.54 -8.32 -15.38
CA ALA A 116 -9.36 -8.32 -16.24
C ALA A 116 -9.15 -9.68 -16.94
N LYS A 117 -9.36 -10.79 -16.22
CA LYS A 117 -9.31 -12.14 -16.81
C LYS A 117 -10.38 -12.34 -17.89
N ILE A 118 -11.60 -11.83 -17.66
CA ILE A 118 -12.68 -11.87 -18.65
C ILE A 118 -12.29 -11.06 -19.91
N ALA A 119 -11.74 -9.87 -19.74
CA ALA A 119 -11.28 -9.04 -20.85
C ALA A 119 -10.15 -9.70 -21.65
N ARG A 120 -9.16 -10.29 -20.98
CA ARG A 120 -8.08 -11.05 -21.63
C ARG A 120 -8.57 -12.33 -22.32
N PHE A 121 -9.59 -12.99 -21.77
CA PHE A 121 -10.22 -14.13 -22.45
C PHE A 121 -10.90 -13.67 -23.74
N TYR A 122 -11.62 -12.54 -23.69
CA TYR A 122 -12.28 -11.97 -24.86
C TYR A 122 -11.29 -11.62 -25.98
N ASP A 123 -10.14 -11.04 -25.63
CA ASP A 123 -9.04 -10.74 -26.58
C ASP A 123 -8.68 -11.94 -27.46
N LYS A 124 -8.54 -13.12 -26.84
CA LYS A 124 -8.11 -14.35 -27.52
C LYS A 124 -9.24 -15.10 -28.23
N ASN A 125 -10.49 -14.91 -27.82
CA ASN A 125 -11.61 -15.78 -28.21
C ASN A 125 -12.77 -15.03 -28.88
N ALA A 126 -12.72 -13.71 -28.95
CA ALA A 126 -13.79 -12.83 -29.44
C ALA A 126 -15.17 -13.04 -28.79
N ARG A 127 -15.24 -13.74 -27.65
CA ARG A 127 -16.46 -14.04 -26.88
C ARG A 127 -16.18 -13.97 -25.39
N LEU A 128 -17.24 -13.76 -24.60
CA LEU A 128 -17.14 -13.84 -23.15
C LEU A 128 -16.99 -15.30 -22.68
N PRO A 129 -16.26 -15.57 -21.59
CA PRO A 129 -16.13 -16.92 -21.04
C PRO A 129 -17.43 -17.37 -20.37
N ASN A 130 -17.72 -18.67 -20.35
CA ASN A 130 -18.92 -19.17 -19.68
C ASN A 130 -18.84 -19.04 -18.16
N THR A 131 -17.61 -19.05 -17.62
CA THR A 131 -17.31 -18.87 -16.20
C THR A 131 -16.02 -18.07 -16.03
N CYS A 132 -15.85 -17.44 -14.87
CA CYS A 132 -14.59 -16.83 -14.49
C CYS A 132 -14.37 -16.95 -12.98
N GLU A 133 -13.16 -17.31 -12.60
CA GLU A 133 -12.76 -17.41 -11.20
C GLU A 133 -12.43 -16.02 -10.61
N PHE A 134 -13.02 -15.70 -9.48
CA PHE A 134 -12.73 -14.53 -8.64
C PHE A 134 -12.01 -15.04 -7.39
N ASN A 135 -10.68 -15.00 -7.44
CA ASN A 135 -9.83 -15.61 -6.44
C ASN A 135 -8.95 -14.56 -5.78
N SER A 136 -9.07 -14.46 -4.46
CA SER A 136 -8.32 -13.54 -3.62
C SER A 136 -6.95 -14.08 -3.19
N ASN A 137 -6.72 -15.39 -3.34
CA ASN A 137 -5.45 -16.06 -3.01
C ASN A 137 -4.35 -15.78 -4.05
N VAL A 138 -4.72 -15.30 -5.24
CA VAL A 138 -3.77 -14.88 -6.29
C VAL A 138 -3.01 -13.64 -5.88
N PHE A 139 -3.67 -12.79 -5.09
CA PHE A 139 -2.95 -11.80 -4.34
C PHE A 139 -2.21 -12.63 -3.33
N LYS A 140 -0.88 -12.57 -3.42
CA LYS A 140 -0.08 -12.87 -2.25
C LYS A 140 -0.84 -12.18 -1.12
N SER A 141 -1.08 -12.92 -0.04
CA SER A 141 -1.46 -12.26 1.19
C SER A 141 -0.49 -11.08 1.38
N LYS A 142 -0.62 -10.32 2.46
CA LYS A 142 0.68 -10.07 3.07
C LYS A 142 1.28 -11.48 3.23
N SER A 143 2.22 -11.90 2.36
CA SER A 143 3.44 -12.43 2.90
C SER A 143 3.67 -11.41 4.01
N SER A 144 3.55 -11.86 5.25
CA SER A 144 4.52 -11.39 6.21
C SER A 144 5.78 -11.18 5.38
N ALA A 145 6.06 -9.92 5.03
CA ALA A 145 7.24 -9.55 4.26
C ALA A 145 8.32 -10.43 4.85
N PRO A 146 9.01 -11.27 4.03
CA PRO A 146 9.69 -12.48 4.49
C PRO A 146 10.19 -12.18 5.87
N THR A 147 9.60 -12.79 6.90
CA THR A 147 9.63 -12.25 8.27
C THR A 147 11.08 -12.14 8.70
N ILE A 148 11.71 -11.03 8.33
CA ILE A 148 12.82 -10.44 9.01
C ILE A 148 12.10 -10.04 10.28
N LYS A 149 12.15 -10.92 11.28
CA LYS A 149 11.48 -10.71 12.56
C LYS A 149 11.95 -9.32 13.03
N ALA A 150 11.15 -8.57 13.77
CA ALA A 150 11.61 -7.29 14.36
C ALA A 150 13.03 -7.43 14.97
N ASN A 151 13.31 -8.61 15.53
CA ASN A 151 14.62 -9.05 16.00
C ASN A 151 15.75 -8.96 14.98
N ASP A 152 15.56 -9.16 13.68
CA ASP A 152 16.65 -9.21 12.70
C ASP A 152 17.20 -7.81 12.36
N ALA A 153 16.36 -6.77 12.32
CA ALA A 153 16.84 -5.39 12.18
C ALA A 153 17.67 -4.99 13.42
N TRP A 154 17.16 -5.32 14.61
CA TRP A 154 17.85 -5.13 15.88
C TRP A 154 19.16 -5.93 15.97
N ASN A 155 19.12 -7.23 15.69
CA ASN A 155 20.26 -8.13 15.74
C ASN A 155 21.33 -7.72 14.72
N TYR A 156 20.93 -7.34 13.50
CA TYR A 156 21.86 -6.86 12.49
C TYR A 156 22.51 -5.54 12.92
N PHE A 157 21.73 -4.59 13.44
CA PHE A 157 22.24 -3.33 13.98
C PHE A 157 23.24 -3.56 15.12
N VAL A 158 22.88 -4.36 16.13
CA VAL A 158 23.76 -4.71 17.25
C VAL A 158 25.03 -5.40 16.77
N LYS A 159 24.91 -6.40 15.88
CA LYS A 159 26.07 -7.12 15.31
C LYS A 159 26.99 -6.20 14.52
N LYS A 160 26.43 -5.31 13.70
CA LYS A 160 27.19 -4.43 12.81
C LYS A 160 27.90 -3.31 13.57
N THR A 161 27.28 -2.79 14.62
CA THR A 161 27.73 -1.57 15.31
C THR A 161 28.35 -1.83 16.69
N GLY A 162 28.14 -3.02 17.27
CA GLY A 162 28.50 -3.32 18.65
C GLY A 162 27.64 -2.59 19.69
N PHE A 163 26.45 -2.09 19.29
CA PHE A 163 25.56 -1.32 20.16
C PHE A 163 25.11 -2.14 21.39
N LYS A 164 25.14 -1.50 22.58
CA LYS A 164 24.84 -2.15 23.87
C LYS A 164 23.60 -1.59 24.60
N GLY A 165 22.97 -0.54 24.07
CA GLY A 165 21.78 0.06 24.68
C GLY A 165 20.55 -0.84 24.55
N ASN A 166 19.44 -0.46 25.18
CA ASN A 166 18.18 -1.20 25.12
C ASN A 166 16.94 -0.31 24.99
N THR A 167 17.12 0.98 24.72
CA THR A 167 16.03 1.92 24.48
C THR A 167 16.09 2.55 23.10
N ILE A 168 14.94 2.98 22.59
CA ILE A 168 14.90 3.73 21.32
C ILE A 168 15.64 5.07 21.42
N ASP A 169 15.75 5.66 22.61
CA ASP A 169 16.45 6.94 22.82
C ASP A 169 17.97 6.78 22.74
N GLU A 170 18.51 5.69 23.27
CA GLU A 170 19.93 5.34 23.08
C GLU A 170 20.23 5.01 21.62
N VAL A 171 19.30 4.33 20.92
CA VAL A 171 19.42 4.09 19.47
C VAL A 171 19.42 5.42 18.72
N LEU A 172 18.54 6.36 19.07
CA LEU A 172 18.54 7.70 18.49
C LEU A 172 19.78 8.50 18.84
N ALA A 173 20.37 8.31 20.03
CA ALA A 173 21.66 8.91 20.37
C ALA A 173 22.80 8.37 19.51
N TYR A 174 22.75 7.08 19.14
CA TYR A 174 23.65 6.50 18.14
C TYR A 174 23.41 7.12 16.76
N VAL A 175 22.15 7.19 16.30
CA VAL A 175 21.77 7.83 15.03
C VAL A 175 22.20 9.30 14.99
N ARG A 176 22.12 10.04 16.09
CA ARG A 176 22.60 11.43 16.14
C ARG A 176 24.10 11.56 15.87
N LYS A 177 24.90 10.58 16.29
CA LYS A 177 26.37 10.61 16.15
C LYS A 177 26.84 10.05 14.80
N HIS A 178 26.14 9.08 14.26
CA HIS A 178 26.59 8.29 13.10
C HIS A 178 25.67 8.42 11.87
N GLY A 179 24.44 8.90 12.09
CA GLY A 179 23.38 9.06 11.11
C GLY A 179 23.54 10.26 10.21
N LYS A 180 23.01 10.12 8.99
CA LYS A 180 22.82 11.24 8.06
C LYS A 180 21.42 11.21 7.46
N TYR A 181 20.75 12.35 7.43
CA TYR A 181 19.55 12.49 6.62
C TYR A 181 19.90 12.54 5.13
N GLN A 182 19.09 11.89 4.29
CA GLN A 182 19.19 11.96 2.83
C GLN A 182 17.80 12.20 2.25
N PHE A 183 17.64 13.25 1.45
CA PHE A 183 16.38 13.53 0.80
C PHE A 183 16.18 12.65 -0.44
N TYR A 184 15.09 11.90 -0.46
CA TYR A 184 14.50 11.26 -1.63
C TYR A 184 13.02 10.98 -1.32
N PHE A 185 12.20 10.84 -2.36
CA PHE A 185 10.79 10.50 -2.20
C PHE A 185 10.62 9.00 -1.91
N ASP A 186 9.58 8.68 -1.13
CA ASP A 186 9.12 7.32 -0.81
C ASP A 186 10.15 6.41 -0.09
N GLY A 187 9.68 5.26 0.41
CA GLY A 187 10.53 4.29 1.11
C GLY A 187 11.25 3.34 0.14
N HIS A 188 12.57 3.42 0.07
CA HIS A 188 13.40 2.74 -0.94
C HIS A 188 14.37 1.72 -0.32
N LYS A 189 14.85 1.96 0.90
CA LYS A 189 15.91 1.17 1.53
C LYS A 189 15.36 0.08 2.44
N THR A 190 16.05 -1.05 2.46
CA THR A 190 15.83 -2.12 3.44
C THR A 190 16.45 -1.78 4.79
N ASN A 191 16.04 -2.47 5.86
CA ASN A 191 16.68 -2.33 7.18
C ASN A 191 18.21 -2.51 7.14
N LYS A 192 18.69 -3.46 6.33
CA LYS A 192 20.12 -3.72 6.13
C LYS A 192 20.80 -2.52 5.46
N GLN A 193 20.21 -1.97 4.41
CA GLN A 193 20.76 -0.82 3.68
C GLN A 193 20.79 0.44 4.56
N VAL A 194 19.74 0.67 5.37
CA VAL A 194 19.74 1.77 6.35
C VAL A 194 20.84 1.56 7.39
N THR A 195 21.00 0.34 7.91
CA THR A 195 22.04 0.04 8.91
C THR A 195 23.46 0.17 8.34
N ASP A 196 23.70 -0.31 7.12
CA ASP A 196 25.02 -0.27 6.48
C ASP A 196 25.44 1.15 6.11
N ALA A 197 24.51 1.94 5.58
CA ALA A 197 24.79 3.32 5.17
C ALA A 197 24.68 4.31 6.34
N MET A 198 23.94 3.95 7.39
CA MET A 198 23.53 4.84 8.48
C MET A 198 22.94 6.15 7.93
N ALA A 199 22.20 6.06 6.83
CA ALA A 199 21.69 7.21 6.11
C ALA A 199 20.40 6.87 5.35
N ALA A 200 19.38 7.72 5.45
CA ALA A 200 18.06 7.46 4.89
C ALA A 200 17.17 8.74 4.84
N ASN A 201 16.06 8.66 4.13
CA ASN A 201 14.99 9.65 4.20
C ASN A 201 14.07 9.39 5.41
N CYS A 202 13.03 10.21 5.56
CA CYS A 202 12.13 10.12 6.71
C CYS A 202 11.34 8.82 6.78
N THR A 203 10.97 8.26 5.63
CA THR A 203 10.19 7.01 5.57
C THR A 203 11.05 5.83 5.99
N ASP A 204 12.23 5.68 5.38
CA ASP A 204 13.13 4.56 5.65
C ASP A 204 13.72 4.62 7.07
N TRP A 205 14.06 5.82 7.57
CA TRP A 205 14.49 6.00 8.95
C TRP A 205 13.42 5.58 9.96
N LEU A 206 12.17 5.99 9.73
CA LEU A 206 11.08 5.65 10.64
C LEU A 206 10.75 4.17 10.59
N GLN A 207 10.75 3.56 9.40
CA GLN A 207 10.53 2.12 9.26
C GLN A 207 11.62 1.31 9.97
N TRP A 208 12.88 1.69 9.82
CA TRP A 208 14.01 1.08 10.52
C TRP A 208 13.88 1.19 12.04
N LEU A 209 13.58 2.40 12.55
CA LEU A 209 13.41 2.61 13.99
C LEU A 209 12.22 1.81 14.54
N ILE A 210 11.11 1.72 13.81
CA ILE A 210 9.94 0.92 14.21
C ILE A 210 10.31 -0.55 14.39
N ASN A 211 11.09 -1.13 13.47
CA ASN A 211 11.49 -2.53 13.56
C ASN A 211 12.38 -2.79 14.80
N ILE A 212 13.28 -1.86 15.12
CA ILE A 212 14.07 -1.90 16.35
C ILE A 212 13.17 -1.73 17.59
N ALA A 213 12.24 -0.76 17.56
CA ALA A 213 11.33 -0.49 18.66
C ALA A 213 10.45 -1.72 18.99
N GLU A 214 9.93 -2.41 17.97
CA GLU A 214 9.20 -3.67 18.15
C GLU A 214 10.07 -4.75 18.82
N ALA A 215 11.34 -4.90 18.42
CA ALA A 215 12.26 -5.86 19.02
C ALA A 215 12.55 -5.56 20.50
N LEU A 216 12.54 -4.26 20.86
CA LEU A 216 12.70 -3.77 22.22
C LEU A 216 11.37 -3.71 23.00
N GLY A 217 10.26 -4.24 22.45
CA GLY A 217 8.98 -4.35 23.15
C GLY A 217 8.12 -3.08 23.16
N TYR A 218 8.39 -2.10 22.29
CA TYR A 218 7.60 -0.88 22.18
C TYR A 218 6.38 -1.09 21.29
N ASN A 219 5.24 -0.56 21.74
CA ASN A 219 4.13 -0.26 20.85
C ASN A 219 4.45 0.99 20.04
N TRP A 220 3.95 1.09 18.81
CA TRP A 220 4.26 2.22 17.93
C TRP A 220 3.07 2.69 17.09
N LYS A 221 3.15 3.92 16.58
CA LYS A 221 2.30 4.47 15.52
C LYS A 221 3.14 5.32 14.58
N CYS A 222 2.87 5.24 13.28
CA CYS A 222 3.38 6.19 12.29
C CYS A 222 2.38 7.34 12.14
N LEU A 223 2.85 8.58 12.24
CA LEU A 223 2.08 9.78 11.97
C LEU A 223 2.56 10.36 10.64
N HIS A 224 1.68 10.41 9.64
CA HIS A 224 1.93 11.13 8.39
C HIS A 224 1.36 12.53 8.49
N VAL A 225 2.22 13.52 8.39
CA VAL A 225 1.90 14.93 8.56
C VAL A 225 2.25 15.73 7.31
N TYR A 226 1.44 16.74 7.01
CA TYR A 226 1.76 17.73 6.01
C TYR A 226 2.55 18.87 6.66
N CYS A 227 3.76 19.10 6.16
CA CYS A 227 4.64 20.15 6.66
C CYS A 227 4.31 21.48 5.98
N THR A 228 3.88 22.47 6.75
CA THR A 228 3.47 23.77 6.20
C THR A 228 4.65 24.57 5.64
N LYS A 229 5.83 24.49 6.27
CA LYS A 229 7.04 25.22 5.83
C LYS A 229 7.63 24.65 4.54
N SER A 230 7.85 23.34 4.46
CA SER A 230 8.44 22.70 3.28
C SER A 230 7.40 22.29 2.22
N LYS A 231 6.10 22.46 2.50
CA LYS A 231 4.98 22.10 1.62
C LYS A 231 4.97 20.63 1.16
N CYS A 232 5.62 19.73 1.91
CA CYS A 232 5.72 18.30 1.61
C CYS A 232 5.16 17.42 2.74
N GLY A 233 4.91 16.14 2.44
CA GLY A 233 4.61 15.13 3.45
C GLY A 233 5.85 14.76 4.28
N HIS A 234 5.65 14.44 5.55
CA HIS A 234 6.68 13.95 6.47
C HIS A 234 6.09 12.86 7.37
N VAL A 235 6.90 11.90 7.80
CA VAL A 235 6.48 10.86 8.76
C VAL A 235 7.30 10.91 10.03
N ARG A 236 6.63 10.70 11.17
CA ARG A 236 7.24 10.61 12.49
C ARG A 236 6.58 9.53 13.33
N GLY A 237 7.28 9.04 14.35
CA GLY A 237 6.80 7.95 15.20
C GLY A 237 6.21 8.42 16.53
N GLN A 238 5.21 7.69 17.01
CA GLN A 238 4.85 7.61 18.42
C GLN A 238 5.24 6.24 18.96
N PHE A 239 5.82 6.19 20.15
CA PHE A 239 6.29 4.97 20.79
C PHE A 239 5.82 4.88 22.23
N LYS A 240 5.51 3.69 22.72
CA LYS A 240 5.04 3.44 24.09
C LYS A 240 5.63 2.14 24.62
N HIS A 241 6.24 2.20 25.81
CA HIS A 241 6.78 1.04 26.52
C HIS A 241 6.49 1.18 28.03
N PRO A 242 6.03 0.12 28.72
CA PRO A 242 5.66 0.19 30.14
C PRO A 242 6.80 0.71 31.02
N LYS A 243 8.02 0.18 30.84
CA LYS A 243 9.23 0.61 31.56
C LYS A 243 9.85 1.91 31.04
N HIS A 244 10.26 1.94 29.77
CA HIS A 244 11.10 3.01 29.23
C HIS A 244 10.37 4.32 28.91
N THR A 245 9.03 4.32 28.84
CA THR A 245 8.24 5.55 28.63
C THR A 245 7.21 5.76 29.74
N GLY A 246 7.30 5.01 30.84
CA GLY A 246 6.30 5.03 31.92
C GLY A 246 4.89 4.67 31.44
N GLY A 247 4.76 3.89 30.37
CA GLY A 247 3.46 3.55 29.76
C GLY A 247 2.82 4.69 28.96
N ASN A 248 3.51 5.82 28.76
CA ASN A 248 3.01 6.96 27.98
C ASN A 248 3.48 6.90 26.52
N TRP A 249 2.70 7.50 25.62
CA TRP A 249 3.11 7.70 24.23
C TRP A 249 4.09 8.88 24.15
N ILE A 250 5.27 8.64 23.56
CA ILE A 250 6.28 9.66 23.28
C ILE A 250 6.46 9.82 21.78
N ASN A 251 6.69 11.05 21.29
CA ASN A 251 7.01 11.29 19.89
C ASN A 251 8.51 11.14 19.65
N ARG A 252 8.92 10.48 18.56
CA ARG A 252 10.30 10.43 18.07
C ARG A 252 10.36 10.51 16.56
N ASP A 253 11.39 11.20 16.07
CA ASP A 253 11.59 11.47 14.65
C ASP A 253 13.06 11.21 14.27
N PRO A 254 13.39 9.99 13.82
CA PRO A 254 14.76 9.64 13.47
C PRO A 254 15.31 10.48 12.31
N ALA A 255 14.46 11.02 11.44
CA ALA A 255 14.90 11.89 10.35
C ALA A 255 15.44 13.21 10.90
N ALA A 256 14.67 13.86 11.78
CA ALA A 256 15.08 15.10 12.44
C ALA A 256 16.35 14.91 13.29
N VAL A 257 16.48 13.76 13.96
CA VAL A 257 17.68 13.41 14.74
C VAL A 257 18.89 13.19 13.83
N SER A 258 18.72 12.49 12.70
CA SER A 258 19.79 12.23 11.72
C SER A 258 20.25 13.48 10.96
N ASP A 259 19.48 14.57 11.02
CA ASP A 259 19.82 15.89 10.45
C ASP A 259 20.40 16.85 11.51
N GLY A 260 20.91 16.32 12.63
CA GLY A 260 21.55 17.09 13.70
C GLY A 260 20.63 17.55 14.84
N GLY A 261 19.34 17.21 14.80
CA GLY A 261 18.37 17.49 15.86
C GLY A 261 18.65 16.75 17.17
N SER A 262 18.12 17.27 18.29
CA SER A 262 18.06 16.58 19.59
C SER A 262 17.23 15.30 19.52
N LEU A 263 17.36 14.41 20.51
CA LEU A 263 16.60 13.14 20.57
C LEU A 263 15.08 13.34 20.52
N THR A 264 14.61 14.51 20.96
CA THR A 264 13.20 14.90 20.97
C THR A 264 12.83 15.88 19.87
N SER A 265 13.77 16.21 18.97
CA SER A 265 13.49 17.05 17.81
C SER A 265 12.48 16.35 16.92
N ILE A 266 11.44 17.09 16.54
CA ILE A 266 10.36 16.61 15.69
C ILE A 266 10.22 17.59 14.53
N TRP A 267 10.41 17.12 13.30
CA TRP A 267 10.08 17.91 12.15
C TRP A 267 8.56 18.06 12.01
N CYS A 268 8.17 19.23 11.50
CA CYS A 268 6.78 19.57 11.22
C CYS A 268 5.90 19.44 12.46
N SER A 269 6.38 19.88 13.64
CA SER A 269 5.64 19.85 14.92
C SER A 269 4.24 20.49 14.80
N GLY A 270 4.13 21.64 14.11
CA GLY A 270 2.87 22.31 13.77
C GLY A 270 2.21 21.89 12.45
N GLY A 271 2.64 20.78 11.85
CA GLY A 271 2.07 20.26 10.60
C GLY A 271 0.69 19.63 10.79
N LYS A 272 -0.14 19.62 9.73
CA LYS A 272 -1.47 19.00 9.74
C LYS A 272 -1.33 17.48 9.70
N LEU A 273 -1.91 16.76 10.65
CA LEU A 273 -2.01 15.30 10.59
C LEU A 273 -2.87 14.88 9.39
N LEU A 274 -2.29 14.11 8.49
CA LEU A 274 -2.99 13.55 7.32
C LEU A 274 -3.55 12.17 7.63
N ALA A 275 -2.76 11.32 8.30
CA ALA A 275 -3.17 9.98 8.67
C ALA A 275 -2.29 9.40 9.79
N THR A 276 -2.87 8.51 10.58
CA THR A 276 -2.14 7.61 11.47
C THR A 276 -2.07 6.23 10.81
N ASN A 277 -0.87 5.63 10.76
CA ASN A 277 -0.59 4.34 10.12
C ASN A 277 -1.13 4.26 8.67
N PRO A 278 -0.75 5.20 7.78
CA PRO A 278 -1.29 5.20 6.42
C PRO A 278 -0.91 3.92 5.66
N SER A 279 -1.83 3.43 4.82
CA SER A 279 -1.66 2.16 4.12
C SER A 279 -0.37 2.06 3.32
N TRP A 280 0.04 3.12 2.62
CA TRP A 280 1.26 3.16 1.82
C TRP A 280 2.54 2.94 2.66
N PHE A 281 2.55 3.43 3.91
CA PHE A 281 3.67 3.21 4.83
C PHE A 281 3.64 1.77 5.35
N MET A 282 2.45 1.29 5.74
CA MET A 282 2.24 -0.06 6.25
C MET A 282 2.44 -1.16 5.19
N GLU A 283 2.33 -0.83 3.91
CA GLU A 283 2.58 -1.71 2.76
C GLU A 283 4.08 -1.90 2.50
N THR A 284 4.93 -0.97 2.92
CA THR A 284 6.37 -0.98 2.67
C THR A 284 7.22 -1.23 3.93
N LEU A 285 6.61 -1.21 5.11
CA LEU A 285 7.26 -1.54 6.38
C LEU A 285 7.85 -2.97 6.36
N ARG A 286 9.08 -3.12 6.90
CA ARG A 286 9.87 -4.38 7.00
C ARG A 286 10.43 -4.89 5.66
N LYS A 287 10.80 -3.98 4.76
CA LYS A 287 11.74 -4.28 3.67
C LYS A 287 13.16 -4.47 4.21
#